data_AF-A0A1J3GBP6-F1
#
_entry.id   AF-A0A1J3GBP6-F1
#
_cell.length_a   1.000
_cell.length_b   1.000
_cell.length_c   1.000
_cell.angle_alpha   90.00
_cell.angle_beta   90.00
_cell.angle_gamma   90.00
#
_symmetry.space_group_name_H-M   'P 1'
#
loop_
_entity.id
_entity.type
_entity.pdbx_description
1 polymer ?
#
loop_
_entity_poly.entity_id
_entity_poly.type
_entity_poly.pdbx_seq_one_letter_code
_entity_poly.pdbx_strand_id
1 'polypeptide(L)'
;RAPETELIGKTDKGHRVSFVRKPLFDKECLHLKRNPEIGDFVEVKIEKSTKASLFGEALAISKLSLFHDVGVDAAVASCAS
;
A
#
# COMPACT_ATOMS: atom_id res chain seq x y z
N ARG A 1 -13.73 3.13 15.13
CA ARG A 1 -12.38 2.77 15.66
C ARG A 1 -11.91 1.61 14.80
N ALA A 2 -10.78 1.72 14.09
CA ALA A 2 -10.23 0.55 13.40
C ALA A 2 -9.81 -0.48 14.46
N PRO A 3 -10.02 -1.79 14.23
CA PRO A 3 -9.43 -2.84 15.07
C PRO A 3 -7.93 -2.57 15.24
N GLU A 4 -7.36 -2.88 16.41
CA GLU A 4 -5.90 -2.71 16.63
C GLU A 4 -5.05 -3.54 15.66
N THR A 5 -5.69 -4.48 14.97
CA THR A 5 -5.13 -5.37 13.94
C THR A 5 -5.16 -4.78 12.53
N GLU A 6 -5.74 -3.59 12.31
CA GLU A 6 -5.85 -2.96 11.00
C GLU A 6 -5.15 -1.61 10.96
N LEU A 7 -4.50 -1.33 9.83
CA LEU A 7 -3.93 -0.03 9.51
C LEU A 7 -4.71 0.64 8.39
N ILE A 8 -4.81 1.96 8.47
CA ILE A 8 -5.46 2.79 7.46
C ILE A 8 -4.43 3.76 6.89
N GLY A 9 -4.10 3.59 5.61
CA GLY A 9 -3.27 4.49 4.83
C GLY A 9 -4.11 5.42 3.95
N LYS A 10 -3.41 6.31 3.25
CA LYS A 10 -3.95 7.14 2.16
C LYS A 10 -3.19 6.88 0.88
N THR A 11 -3.89 6.84 -0.24
CA THR A 11 -3.25 6.89 -1.56
C THR A 11 -2.75 8.32 -1.87
N ASP A 12 -1.92 8.45 -2.90
CA ASP A 12 -1.52 9.71 -3.50
C ASP A 12 -2.71 10.62 -3.87
N LYS A 13 -3.80 10.04 -4.38
CA LYS A 13 -5.06 10.72 -4.71
C LYS A 13 -5.97 10.97 -3.49
N GLY A 14 -5.55 10.63 -2.28
CA GLY A 14 -6.29 10.89 -1.04
C GLY A 14 -7.35 9.85 -0.67
N HIS A 15 -7.46 8.73 -1.41
CA HIS A 15 -8.39 7.65 -1.03
C HIS A 15 -7.89 6.94 0.22
N ARG A 16 -8.81 6.59 1.12
CA ARG A 16 -8.51 5.81 2.33
C ARG A 16 -8.34 4.34 1.96
N VAL A 17 -7.28 3.70 2.42
CA VAL A 17 -7.01 2.28 2.19
C VAL A 17 -6.87 1.59 3.54
N SER A 18 -7.65 0.54 3.80
CA SER A 18 -7.54 -0.25 5.03
C SER A 18 -6.97 -1.65 4.73
N PHE A 19 -6.06 -2.13 5.57
CA PHE A 19 -5.43 -3.44 5.43
C PHE A 19 -5.01 -3.99 6.81
N VAL A 20 -4.80 -5.31 6.90
CA VAL A 20 -4.41 -5.99 8.14
C VAL A 20 -2.93 -5.73 8.46
N ARG A 21 -2.65 -5.40 9.72
CA ARG A 21 -1.28 -5.29 10.26
C ARG A 21 -0.67 -6.68 10.42
N LYS A 22 0.23 -7.03 9.51
CA LYS A 22 1.00 -8.28 9.56
C LYS A 22 2.46 -8.03 9.19
N PRO A 23 3.40 -8.92 9.54
CA PRO A 23 4.79 -8.78 9.12
C PRO A 23 4.92 -8.84 7.59
N LEU A 24 5.48 -7.80 7.00
CA LEU A 24 5.73 -7.66 5.58
C LEU A 24 7.23 -7.62 5.31
N PHE A 25 7.62 -8.02 4.09
CA PHE A 25 8.98 -7.82 3.64
C PHE A 25 9.26 -6.34 3.41
N ASP A 26 10.39 -5.86 3.91
CA ASP A 26 10.91 -4.53 3.62
C ASP A 26 11.81 -4.61 2.37
N LYS A 27 11.43 -3.90 1.30
CA LYS A 27 12.18 -3.92 0.03
C LYS A 27 13.54 -3.26 0.13
N GLU A 28 13.77 -2.39 1.12
CA GLU A 28 15.05 -1.76 1.36
C GLU A 28 15.92 -2.59 2.30
N CYS A 29 15.34 -3.07 3.41
CA CYS A 29 16.02 -3.97 4.33
C CYS A 29 15.85 -5.42 3.88
N LEU A 30 16.55 -5.76 2.80
CA LEU A 30 16.66 -7.12 2.28
C LEU A 30 16.91 -8.08 3.45
N HIS A 31 15.92 -8.95 3.69
CA HIS A 31 15.89 -10.07 4.65
C HIS A 31 15.14 -9.89 5.98
N LEU A 32 14.59 -8.73 6.32
CA LEU A 32 13.80 -8.58 7.55
C LEU A 32 12.31 -8.37 7.27
N LYS A 33 11.48 -9.30 7.75
CA LYS A 33 10.04 -9.07 7.87
C LYS A 33 9.77 -8.25 9.11
N ARG A 34 9.02 -7.15 8.96
CA ARG A 34 8.56 -6.33 10.09
C ARG A 34 7.12 -5.90 9.91
N ASN A 35 6.47 -5.57 11.01
CA ASN A 35 5.15 -4.97 10.92
C ASN A 35 5.26 -3.57 10.31
N PRO A 36 4.35 -3.17 9.42
CA PRO A 36 4.25 -1.80 8.96
C PRO A 36 3.87 -0.87 10.11
N GLU A 37 4.43 0.33 10.07
CA GLU A 37 4.24 1.41 11.03
C GLU A 37 3.76 2.69 10.34
N ILE A 38 3.28 3.65 11.13
CA ILE A 38 2.81 4.93 10.60
C ILE A 38 4.02 5.68 10.00
N GLY A 39 3.92 6.02 8.72
CA GLY A 39 4.99 6.67 7.96
C GLY A 39 5.64 5.77 6.92
N ASP A 40 5.46 4.45 7.01
CA ASP A 40 5.89 3.52 5.97
C ASP A 40 5.04 3.69 4.69
N PHE A 41 5.69 3.55 3.53
CA PHE A 41 4.98 3.32 2.28
C PHE A 41 4.74 1.83 2.11
N VAL A 42 3.48 1.44 1.91
CA VAL A 42 3.08 0.03 1.84
C VAL A 42 2.44 -0.25 0.49
N GLU A 43 2.89 -1.32 -0.15
CA GLU A 43 2.25 -1.87 -1.35
C GLU A 43 1.03 -2.68 -0.94
N VAL A 44 -0.15 -2.26 -1.40
CA VAL A 44 -1.42 -2.89 -1.06
C VAL A 44 -2.12 -3.34 -2.34
N LYS A 45 -2.43 -4.63 -2.43
CA LYS A 45 -3.29 -5.19 -3.48
C LYS A 45 -4.74 -4.96 -3.09
N ILE A 46 -5.44 -4.10 -3.84
CA ILE A 46 -6.85 -3.80 -3.57
C ILE A 46 -7.71 -5.02 -3.91
N GLU A 47 -8.45 -5.52 -2.93
CA GLU A 47 -9.37 -6.65 -3.08
C GLU A 47 -10.82 -6.20 -3.15
N LYS A 48 -11.14 -5.10 -2.46
CA LYS A 48 -12.49 -4.55 -2.40
C LYS A 48 -12.44 -3.02 -2.40
N SER A 49 -13.31 -2.41 -3.20
CA SER A 49 -13.52 -0.97 -3.21
C SER A 49 -14.96 -0.64 -2.85
N THR A 50 -15.14 0.54 -2.28
CA THR A 50 -16.43 1.17 -2.01
C THR A 50 -16.37 2.61 -2.51
N LYS A 51 -17.51 3.32 -2.49
CA LYS A 51 -17.56 4.73 -2.92
C LYS A 51 -16.59 5.65 -2.18
N ALA A 52 -16.23 5.33 -0.93
CA ALA A 52 -15.43 6.21 -0.07
C ALA A 52 -14.12 5.59 0.45
N SER A 53 -13.88 4.30 0.21
CA SER A 53 -12.74 3.58 0.82
C SER A 53 -12.34 2.35 0.02
N LEU A 54 -11.04 2.05 0.05
CA LEU A 54 -10.43 0.86 -0.50
C LEU A 54 -10.01 -0.09 0.63
N PHE A 55 -10.04 -1.38 0.35
CA PHE A 55 -9.65 -2.46 1.25
C PHE A 55 -8.79 -3.46 0.47
N GLY A 56 -7.73 -3.96 1.10
CA GLY A 56 -6.82 -4.85 0.40
C GLY A 56 -5.81 -5.54 1.29
N GLU A 57 -5.02 -6.39 0.65
CA GLU A 57 -3.93 -7.13 1.27
C GLU A 57 -2.62 -6.34 1.14
N ALA A 58 -1.94 -6.11 2.26
CA ALA A 58 -0.60 -5.55 2.25
C ALA A 58 0.44 -6.60 1.86
N LEU A 59 1.29 -6.26 0.90
CA LEU A 59 2.27 -7.16 0.27
C LEU A 59 3.70 -6.90 0.79
N ALA A 60 4.13 -5.64 0.79
CA ALA A 60 5.49 -5.25 1.12
C ALA A 60 5.55 -3.81 1.64
N ILE A 61 6.58 -3.51 2.43
CA ILE A 61 6.99 -2.14 2.76
C ILE A 61 7.99 -1.68 1.70
N SER A 62 7.83 -0.46 1.23
CA SER A 62 8.53 0.11 0.07
C SER A 62 8.84 1.60 0.30
N LYS A 63 9.35 2.28 -0.74
CA LYS A 63 9.60 3.72 -0.76
C LYS A 63 9.12 4.33 -2.06
N LEU A 64 8.67 5.59 -2.03
CA LEU A 64 8.26 6.32 -3.25
C LEU A 64 9.34 6.30 -4.34
N SER A 65 10.62 6.43 -3.97
CA SER A 65 11.72 6.38 -4.93
C SER A 65 11.75 5.06 -5.69
N LEU A 66 11.51 3.92 -5.03
CA LEU A 66 11.50 2.59 -5.65
C LEU A 66 10.35 2.41 -6.65
N PHE A 67 9.23 3.13 -6.48
CA PHE A 67 8.15 3.11 -7.46
C PHE A 67 8.48 3.90 -8.72
N HIS A 68 9.31 4.94 -8.61
CA HIS A 68 9.70 5.79 -9.74
C HIS A 68 11.01 5.36 -10.41
N ASP A 69 11.78 4.46 -9.78
CA ASP A 69 13.02 3.90 -10.32
C ASP A 69 12.79 2.81 -11.39
N VAL A 70 11.52 2.48 -11.66
CA VAL A 70 11.14 1.64 -12.80
C VAL A 70 11.10 2.54 -14.03
N GLY A 71 12.23 2.61 -14.75
CA GLY A 71 12.30 3.31 -16.03
C GLY A 71 11.11 2.95 -16.92
N VAL A 72 10.33 3.98 -17.30
CA VAL A 72 9.44 4.06 -18.47
C VAL A 72 8.75 2.75 -18.85
N ASP A 73 7.64 2.38 -18.19
CA ASP A 73 6.49 1.62 -18.79
C ASP A 73 5.44 1.13 -17.76
N ALA A 74 5.07 1.93 -16.76
CA ALA A 74 3.86 1.65 -15.98
C ALA A 74 2.67 2.32 -16.67
N ALA A 75 2.08 1.61 -17.65
CA ALA A 75 0.83 1.98 -18.31
C ALA A 75 -0.22 2.37 -17.25
N VAL A 76 -0.46 3.67 -17.15
CA VAL A 76 -1.50 4.24 -16.31
C VAL A 76 -2.83 3.78 -16.92
N ALA A 77 -3.46 2.78 -16.31
CA ALA A 77 -4.83 2.41 -16.66
C ALA A 77 -5.76 3.58 -16.29
N SER A 78 -5.90 4.52 -17.22
CA SER A 78 -6.93 5.55 -17.21
C SER A 78 -8.24 4.87 -17.59
N CYS A 79 -9.06 4.51 -16.60
CA CYS A 79 -10.45 4.18 -16.85
C CYS A 79 -11.18 5.47 -17.25
N ALA A 80 -11.19 5.77 -18.55
CA ALA A 80 -12.16 6.70 -19.12
C ALA A 80 -13.56 6.08 -19.00
N SER A 81 -14.48 6.87 -18.43
CA SER A 81 -15.91 6.64 -18.34
C SER A 81 -16.59 6.60 -19.70
#